data_AF-A0A7W1B5Q2-F1
#
_entry.id   AF-A0A7W1B5Q2-F1
#
_cell.length_a   1.000
_cell.length_b   1.000
_cell.length_c   1.000
_cell.angle_alpha   90.00
_cell.angle_beta   90.00
_cell.angle_gamma   90.00
#
_symmetry.space_group_name_H-M   'P 1'
#
loop_
_entity.id
_entity.type
_entity.pdbx_description
1 polymer ?
#
loop_
_entity_poly.entity_id
_entity_poly.type
_entity_poly.pdbx_seq_one_letter_code
_entity_poly.pdbx_strand_id
1 'polypeptide(L)' 'PTSGLTYAKFSEKLVKNREDLMAKTGCKEVRFTVYVKDGKAALKATPVKDE' A
#
# COMPACT_ATOMS: atom_id res chain seq x y z
N PRO A 1 5.97 -0.47 21.15
CA PRO A 1 6.51 -1.66 20.45
C PRO A 1 5.55 -2.16 19.36
N THR A 2 6.07 -2.44 18.15
CA THR A 2 5.38 -2.91 16.94
C THR A 2 4.85 -4.35 17.06
N SER A 3 4.29 -4.71 18.21
CA SER A 3 3.84 -6.06 18.54
C SER A 3 2.40 -6.25 18.08
N GLY A 4 2.19 -6.52 16.79
CA GLY A 4 0.88 -6.86 16.24
C GLY A 4 0.77 -6.79 14.72
N LEU A 5 1.69 -6.11 14.04
CA LEU A 5 1.80 -6.10 12.58
C LEU A 5 2.96 -7.00 12.17
N THR A 6 2.73 -8.30 12.12
CA THR A 6 3.68 -9.20 11.46
C THR A 6 3.72 -8.87 9.96
N TYR A 7 4.92 -8.95 9.36
CA TYR A 7 5.13 -8.73 7.93
C TYR A 7 4.11 -9.49 7.06
N ALA A 8 3.75 -10.71 7.46
CA ALA A 8 2.75 -11.53 6.79
C ALA A 8 1.37 -10.83 6.71
N LYS A 9 0.84 -10.33 7.84
CA LYS A 9 -0.44 -9.64 7.88
C LYS A 9 -0.41 -8.32 7.14
N PHE A 10 0.72 -7.62 7.17
CA PHE A 10 0.92 -6.40 6.40
C PHE A 10 0.92 -6.68 4.89
N SER A 11 1.63 -7.73 4.46
CA SER A 11 1.70 -8.16 3.06
C SER A 11 0.32 -8.55 2.51
N GLU A 12 -0.44 -9.36 3.24
CA GLU A 12 -1.82 -9.73 2.85
C GLU A 12 -2.71 -8.49 2.68
N LYS A 13 -2.61 -7.52 3.59
CA LYS A 13 -3.36 -6.26 3.51
C LYS A 13 -2.92 -5.41 2.32
N LEU A 14 -1.62 -5.38 2.02
CA LEU A 14 -1.04 -4.61 0.93
C LEU A 14 -1.47 -5.17 -0.43
N VAL A 15 -1.50 -6.50 -0.58
CA VAL A 15 -2.00 -7.18 -1.79
C VAL A 15 -3.48 -6.86 -2.02
N LYS A 16 -4.34 -7.04 -1.00
CA LYS A 16 -5.76 -6.70 -1.12
C LYS A 16 -6.00 -5.23 -1.46
N ASN A 17 -5.23 -4.33 -0.85
CA ASN A 17 -5.36 -2.90 -1.10
C ASN A 17 -4.91 -2.55 -2.53
N ARG A 18 -3.84 -3.19 -3.04
CA ARG A 18 -3.42 -3.09 -4.44
C ARG A 18 -4.55 -3.50 -5.38
N GLU A 19 -5.17 -4.67 -5.16
CA GLU A 19 -6.23 -5.19 -6.03
C GLU A 19 -7.45 -4.26 -6.06
N ASP A 20 -7.91 -3.77 -4.89
CA ASP A 20 -9.02 -2.82 -4.81
C ASP A 20 -8.70 -1.50 -5.52
N LEU A 21 -7.48 -0.99 -5.36
CA LEU A 21 -7.04 0.23 -6.03
C LEU A 21 -6.96 0.05 -7.54
N MET A 22 -6.43 -1.08 -8.02
CA MET A 22 -6.36 -1.42 -9.45
C MET A 22 -7.77 -1.56 -10.04
N ALA A 23 -8.69 -2.22 -9.32
CA ALA A 23 -10.08 -2.35 -9.73
C ALA A 23 -10.79 -0.99 -9.83
N LYS A 24 -10.56 -0.08 -8.88
CA LYS A 24 -11.17 1.27 -8.87
C LYS A 24 -10.57 2.23 -9.89
N THR A 25 -9.26 2.19 -10.08
CA THR A 25 -8.54 3.16 -10.93
C THR A 25 -8.31 2.67 -12.35
N GLY A 26 -8.49 1.38 -12.62
CA GLY A 26 -8.17 0.75 -13.91
C GLY A 26 -6.69 0.77 -14.26
N CYS A 27 -5.81 1.08 -13.29
CA CYS A 27 -4.37 1.22 -13.54
C CYS A 27 -3.68 -0.15 -13.50
N LYS A 28 -2.70 -0.36 -14.40
CA LYS A 28 -1.93 -1.61 -14.51
C LYS A 28 -0.97 -1.84 -13.35
N GLU A 29 -0.48 -0.77 -12.73
CA GLU A 29 0.48 -0.87 -11.64
C GLU A 29 0.15 0.14 -10.53
N VAL A 30 0.51 -0.19 -9.29
CA VAL A 30 0.35 0.69 -8.12
C VAL A 30 1.66 0.70 -7.35
N ARG A 31 2.22 1.90 -7.15
CA ARG A 31 3.44 2.10 -6.37
C ARG A 31 3.09 2.42 -4.93
N PHE A 32 3.61 1.63 -4.00
CA PHE A 32 3.52 1.89 -2.56
C PHE A 32 4.80 2.55 -2.06
N THR A 33 4.66 3.64 -1.31
CA THR A 33 5.78 4.35 -0.68
C THR A 33 5.53 4.47 0.81
N VAL A 34 6.50 4.05 1.62
CA VAL A 34 6.48 4.23 3.08
C VAL A 34 7.11 5.57 3.40
N TYR A 35 6.45 6.36 4.23
CA TYR A 35 6.94 7.65 4.71
C TYR A 35 6.58 7.83 6.18
N VAL A 36 7.27 8.72 6.89
CA VAL A 36 6.94 9.03 8.29
C VAL A 36 6.01 10.23 8.32
N LYS A 37 4.86 10.08 8.97
CA LYS A 37 3.87 11.14 9.20
C LYS A 37 3.50 11.14 10.68
N ASP A 38 3.60 12.30 11.33
CA ASP A 38 3.30 12.44 12.77
C ASP A 38 4.08 11.44 13.65
N GLY A 39 5.34 11.19 13.30
CA GLY A 39 6.21 10.22 14.00
C GLY A 39 5.83 8.75 13.79
N LYS A 40 4.89 8.44 12.89
CA LYS A 40 4.43 7.07 12.58
C LYS A 40 4.70 6.72 11.12
N ALA A 41 5.02 5.46 10.86
CA ALA A 41 5.11 4.95 9.50
C ALA A 41 3.72 4.96 8.83
N ALA A 42 3.63 5.63 7.69
CA ALA A 42 2.46 5.73 6.84
C ALA A 42 2.78 5.18 5.45
N LEU A 43 1.76 4.63 4.78
CA LEU A 43 1.88 4.09 3.42
C LEU A 43 1.08 4.97 2.46
N LYS A 44 1.71 5.40 1.37
CA LYS A 44 1.05 6.10 0.26
C LYS A 44 0.96 5.15 -0.93
N ALA A 45 -0.23 4.94 -1.46
CA ALA A 45 -0.45 4.19 -2.69
C ALA A 45 -0.69 5.17 -3.84
N THR A 46 0.08 5.05 -4.92
CA THR A 46 -0.06 5.90 -6.11
C THR A 46 -0.29 5.00 -7.32
N PRO A 47 -1.42 5.13 -8.03
CA PRO A 47 -1.63 4.40 -9.27
C PRO A 47 -0.62 4.88 -10.32
N VAL A 48 0.07 3.94 -10.96
CA VAL A 48 0.96 4.19 -12.09
C VAL A 48 0.11 3.95 -13.34
N LYS A 49 -0.16 5.03 -14.09
CA LYS A 49 -0.66 4.90 -15.46
C LYS A 49 0.57 4.72 -16.35
N ASP A 50 0.61 3.60 -17.08
CA ASP A 50 1.43 3.53 -18.30
C ASP A 50 0.96 4.68 -19.20
N GLU A 51 1.90 5.52 -19.62
CA GLU A 51 1.71 6.56 -20.63
C GLU A 51 1.66 5.94 -22.04
#